data_AF-A0A9P1CPB1-F1
#
_entry.id   AF-A0A9P1CPB1-F1
#
_cell.length_a   1.000
_cell.length_b   1.000
_cell.length_c   1.000
_cell.angle_alpha   90.00
_cell.angle_beta   90.00
_cell.angle_gamma   90.00
#
_symmetry.space_group_name_H-M   'P 1'
#
loop_
_entity.id
_entity.type
_entity.pdbx_description
1 polymer ?
#
loop_
_entity_poly.entity_id
_entity_poly.type
_entity_poly.pdbx_seq_one_letter_code
_entity_poly.pdbx_strand_id
1 'polypeptide(L)'
;MFFMGCLAHRLSTHIVNLSYAATCLVRVIRMIHGFDSLYLMMTAMKGSVAVLFWSFILLLVAQIMIAFLLNQVLSATYLLDSTFPQADRHEVFAYFGTCSRAILSMFELTLGNWPVIARILQDKVSEWYFAFSIAHKVTIGFAVIGVINGVFMQETFKVAGSDDKIMMRQRDREKKLHTKKMKRLFEHADESGDGILDMEEFIQVLENPSVRTWLAAQDLSINSNEAAANLFRLLDDGDAALTAMELVEGVARLKGPAKSMDLAVFKLDFMKFKEDVSKLAELVESIGGQVVEGGFTKAHASSKRRSILAE
;
A
#
# COMPACT_ATOMS: atom_id res chain seq x y z
N MET A 1 23.66 -49.16 38.55
CA MET A 1 22.53 -49.20 37.60
C MET A 1 21.34 -48.32 38.02
N PHE A 2 21.02 -48.18 39.32
CA PHE A 2 19.89 -47.35 39.80
C PHE A 2 20.03 -45.83 39.57
N PHE A 3 21.24 -45.27 39.56
CA PHE A 3 21.45 -43.83 39.36
C PHE A 3 21.15 -43.34 37.93
N MET A 4 21.38 -44.17 36.91
CA MET A 4 21.10 -43.80 35.51
C MET A 4 19.60 -43.77 35.20
N GLY A 5 18.81 -44.67 35.79
CA GLY A 5 17.35 -44.68 35.61
C GLY A 5 16.65 -43.45 36.20
N CYS A 6 17.13 -42.96 37.35
CA CYS A 6 16.57 -41.78 37.99
C CYS A 6 16.90 -40.47 37.25
N LEU A 7 18.07 -40.41 36.60
CA LEU A 7 18.47 -39.27 35.77
C LEU A 7 17.66 -39.20 34.47
N ALA A 8 17.44 -40.36 33.81
CA ALA A 8 16.63 -40.46 32.60
C ALA A 8 15.15 -40.08 32.84
N HIS A 9 14.58 -40.50 33.99
CA HIS A 9 13.22 -40.11 34.36
C HIS A 9 13.12 -38.60 34.64
N ARG A 10 14.10 -37.99 35.33
CA ARG A 10 14.14 -36.53 35.52
C ARG A 10 14.25 -35.78 34.20
N LEU A 11 15.11 -36.24 33.28
CA LEU A 11 15.29 -35.62 31.97
C LEU A 11 13.99 -35.65 31.15
N SER A 12 13.29 -36.80 31.15
CA SER A 12 12.01 -36.96 30.47
C SER A 12 10.94 -36.00 31.02
N THR A 13 10.81 -35.89 32.35
CA THR A 13 9.87 -34.94 32.97
C THR A 13 10.20 -33.47 32.67
N HIS A 14 11.48 -33.10 32.56
CA HIS A 14 11.87 -31.75 32.15
C HIS A 14 11.54 -31.45 30.69
N ILE A 15 11.74 -32.43 29.78
CA ILE A 15 11.40 -32.29 28.36
C ILE A 15 9.88 -32.17 28.20
N VAL A 16 9.09 -32.96 28.92
CA VAL A 16 7.63 -32.89 28.87
C VAL A 16 7.14 -31.54 29.42
N ASN A 17 7.62 -31.09 30.57
CA ASN A 17 7.24 -29.79 31.14
C ASN A 17 7.65 -28.61 30.23
N LEU A 18 8.80 -28.69 29.57
CA LEU A 18 9.24 -27.69 28.59
C LEU A 18 8.33 -27.67 27.36
N SER A 19 7.87 -28.83 26.89
CA SER A 19 6.94 -28.93 25.76
C SER A 19 5.54 -28.40 26.11
N TYR A 20 5.03 -28.65 27.33
CA TYR A 20 3.78 -28.08 27.82
C TYR A 20 3.88 -26.56 28.01
N ALA A 21 4.99 -26.06 28.55
CA ALA A 21 5.23 -24.62 28.68
C ALA A 21 5.30 -23.92 27.31
N ALA A 22 5.99 -24.52 26.34
CA ALA A 22 6.04 -24.01 24.96
C ALA A 22 4.66 -24.02 24.28
N THR A 23 3.87 -25.06 24.49
CA THR A 23 2.52 -25.17 23.94
C THR A 23 1.56 -24.13 24.57
N CYS A 24 1.69 -23.90 25.87
CA CYS A 24 0.96 -22.86 26.60
C CYS A 24 1.32 -21.46 26.08
N LEU A 25 2.62 -21.18 25.93
CA LEU A 25 3.11 -19.93 25.33
C LEU A 25 2.53 -19.72 23.93
N VAL A 26 2.58 -20.72 23.05
CA VAL A 26 2.02 -20.65 21.69
C VAL A 26 0.49 -20.46 21.68
N ARG A 27 -0.24 -21.01 22.67
CA ARG A 27 -1.69 -20.79 22.82
C ARG A 27 -2.01 -19.38 23.30
N VAL A 28 -1.30 -18.88 24.31
CA VAL A 28 -1.46 -17.51 24.84
C VAL A 28 -1.11 -16.48 23.77
N ILE A 29 -0.04 -16.73 23.02
CA ILE A 29 0.35 -15.99 21.81
C ILE A 29 -0.81 -15.98 20.82
N ARG A 30 -1.40 -17.12 20.45
CA ARG A 30 -2.53 -17.16 19.51
C ARG A 30 -3.81 -16.45 20.00
N MET A 31 -3.95 -16.20 21.30
CA MET A 31 -5.16 -15.61 21.89
C MET A 31 -5.13 -14.06 21.96
N ILE A 32 -3.96 -13.47 21.75
CA ILE A 32 -3.77 -12.01 21.77
C ILE A 32 -4.10 -11.45 20.38
N HIS A 33 -5.14 -10.63 20.28
CA HIS A 33 -5.55 -9.94 19.04
C HIS A 33 -4.47 -8.97 18.47
N GLY A 34 -3.35 -8.76 19.19
CA GLY A 34 -2.16 -8.03 18.72
C GLY A 34 -1.26 -8.82 17.76
N PHE A 35 -1.49 -10.13 17.57
CA PHE A 35 -0.67 -10.95 16.68
C PHE A 35 -0.82 -10.62 15.21
N ASP A 36 -1.87 -9.93 14.82
CA ASP A 36 -2.05 -9.52 13.42
C ASP A 36 -0.98 -8.51 12.99
N SER A 37 -0.68 -7.54 13.87
CA SER A 37 0.38 -6.57 13.61
C SER A 37 1.76 -7.22 13.68
N LEU A 38 1.98 -8.17 14.59
CA LEU A 38 3.25 -8.89 14.70
C LEU A 38 3.46 -9.87 13.53
N TYR A 39 2.40 -10.57 13.12
CA TYR A 39 2.38 -11.46 11.95
C TYR A 39 2.68 -10.68 10.67
N LEU A 40 2.08 -9.49 10.54
CA LEU A 40 2.38 -8.54 9.46
C LEU A 40 3.87 -8.18 9.47
N MET A 41 4.40 -7.71 10.61
CA MET A 41 5.81 -7.34 10.72
C MET A 41 6.73 -8.52 10.41
N MET A 42 6.43 -9.72 10.91
CA MET A 42 7.24 -10.91 10.65
C MET A 42 7.19 -11.34 9.18
N THR A 43 6.04 -11.26 8.54
CA THR A 43 5.88 -11.60 7.12
C THR A 43 6.62 -10.59 6.24
N ALA A 44 6.53 -9.31 6.56
CA ALA A 44 7.29 -8.25 5.90
C ALA A 44 8.81 -8.42 6.10
N MET A 45 9.26 -8.74 7.33
CA MET A 45 10.66 -9.05 7.60
C MET A 45 11.15 -10.24 6.78
N LYS A 46 10.37 -11.33 6.69
CA LYS A 46 10.71 -12.53 5.89
C LYS A 46 10.86 -12.21 4.40
N GLY A 47 9.96 -11.40 3.84
CA GLY A 47 10.04 -10.98 2.44
C GLY A 47 11.33 -10.19 2.13
N SER A 48 11.77 -9.37 3.08
CA SER A 48 12.95 -8.52 2.90
C SER A 48 14.30 -9.21 3.15
N VAL A 49 14.33 -10.43 3.70
CA VAL A 49 15.59 -11.15 4.02
C VAL A 49 16.45 -11.36 2.79
N ALA A 50 15.85 -11.77 1.66
CA ALA A 50 16.60 -12.06 0.45
C ALA A 50 17.31 -10.81 -0.09
N VAL A 51 16.60 -9.67 -0.15
CA VAL A 51 17.15 -8.40 -0.64
C VAL A 51 18.26 -7.91 0.28
N LEU A 52 18.06 -7.92 1.60
CA LEU A 52 19.09 -7.57 2.58
C LEU A 52 20.34 -8.42 2.43
N PHE A 53 20.17 -9.73 2.25
CA PHE A 53 21.28 -10.66 2.12
C PHE A 53 22.15 -10.32 0.90
N TRP A 54 21.52 -10.10 -0.26
CA TRP A 54 22.25 -9.72 -1.48
C TRP A 54 22.89 -8.33 -1.38
N SER A 55 22.21 -7.35 -0.78
CA SER A 55 22.78 -6.03 -0.52
C SER A 55 23.99 -6.09 0.41
N PHE A 56 23.93 -6.90 1.45
CA PHE A 56 25.04 -7.10 2.38
C PHE A 56 26.23 -7.80 1.71
N ILE A 57 25.98 -8.80 0.85
CA ILE A 57 27.04 -9.45 0.06
C ILE A 57 27.73 -8.42 -0.83
N LEU A 58 26.98 -7.59 -1.55
CA LEU A 58 27.54 -6.57 -2.44
C LEU A 58 28.39 -5.56 -1.66
N LEU A 59 27.90 -5.11 -0.50
CA LEU A 59 28.66 -4.25 0.40
C LEU A 59 29.95 -4.93 0.87
N LEU A 60 29.88 -6.20 1.26
CA LEU A 60 31.03 -6.97 1.75
C LEU A 60 32.09 -7.15 0.65
N VAL A 61 31.68 -7.42 -0.59
CA VAL A 61 32.62 -7.48 -1.74
C VAL A 61 33.31 -6.14 -1.96
N ALA A 62 32.56 -5.03 -1.96
CA ALA A 62 33.14 -3.68 -2.11
C ALA A 62 34.13 -3.35 -0.98
N GLN A 63 33.79 -3.69 0.27
CA GLN A 63 34.65 -3.50 1.43
C GLN A 63 35.95 -4.31 1.32
N ILE A 64 35.86 -5.57 0.89
CA ILE A 64 37.02 -6.42 0.69
C ILE A 64 37.95 -5.82 -0.37
N MET A 65 37.41 -5.33 -1.50
CA MET A 65 38.24 -4.71 -2.54
C MET A 65 38.99 -3.49 -2.02
N ILE A 66 38.34 -2.59 -1.28
CA ILE A 66 38.98 -1.41 -0.70
C ILE A 66 40.00 -1.82 0.37
N ALA A 67 39.69 -2.81 1.21
CA ALA A 67 40.60 -3.34 2.22
C ALA A 67 41.89 -3.88 1.62
N PHE A 68 41.79 -4.67 0.54
CA PHE A 68 42.96 -5.17 -0.18
C PHE A 68 43.76 -4.05 -0.85
N LEU A 69 43.09 -3.10 -1.49
CA LEU A 69 43.75 -1.96 -2.11
C LEU A 69 44.55 -1.16 -1.07
N LEU A 70 43.93 -0.85 0.07
CA LEU A 70 44.57 -0.10 1.14
C LEU A 70 45.71 -0.88 1.79
N ASN A 71 45.53 -2.17 2.07
CA ASN A 71 46.59 -3.06 2.55
C ASN A 71 47.79 -3.08 1.60
N GLN A 72 47.55 -3.19 0.28
CA GLN A 72 48.61 -3.21 -0.72
C GLN A 72 49.37 -1.88 -0.79
N VAL A 73 48.66 -0.75 -0.78
CA VAL A 73 49.26 0.60 -0.81
C VAL A 73 50.08 0.86 0.46
N LEU A 74 49.54 0.55 1.64
CA LEU A 74 50.24 0.74 2.92
C LEU A 74 51.46 -0.18 3.04
N SER A 75 51.35 -1.41 2.54
CA SER A 75 52.48 -2.35 2.52
C SER A 75 53.62 -1.84 1.66
N ALA A 76 53.31 -1.31 0.47
CA ALA A 76 54.31 -0.82 -0.47
C ALA A 76 54.95 0.51 -0.06
N THR A 77 54.20 1.41 0.58
CA THR A 77 54.65 2.80 0.83
C THR A 77 55.11 3.07 2.26
N TYR A 78 54.63 2.32 3.26
CA TYR A 78 54.85 2.64 4.68
C TYR A 78 55.40 1.47 5.50
N LEU A 79 54.78 0.29 5.43
CA LEU A 79 55.13 -0.82 6.33
C LEU A 79 56.53 -1.40 6.06
N LEU A 80 56.93 -1.49 4.79
CA LEU A 80 58.24 -2.02 4.38
C LEU A 80 59.38 -0.97 4.45
N ASP A 81 59.05 0.30 4.61
CA ASP A 81 60.04 1.37 4.65
C ASP A 81 60.67 1.48 6.05
N SER A 82 61.98 1.27 6.13
CA SER A 82 62.75 1.32 7.38
C SER A 82 63.01 2.75 7.90
N THR A 83 62.69 3.78 7.12
CA THR A 83 62.87 5.19 7.53
C THR A 83 61.87 5.62 8.60
N PHE A 84 60.69 4.98 8.67
CA PHE A 84 59.67 5.29 9.67
C PHE A 84 59.89 4.55 11.01
N PRO A 85 59.55 5.18 12.14
CA PRO A 85 59.66 4.57 13.47
C PRO A 85 58.97 3.20 13.54
N GLN A 86 59.68 2.21 14.11
CA GLN A 86 59.16 0.85 14.22
C GLN A 86 57.86 0.77 15.04
N ALA A 87 57.73 1.61 16.07
CA ALA A 87 56.53 1.68 16.91
C ALA A 87 55.27 2.04 16.09
N ASP A 88 55.38 3.06 15.24
CA ASP A 88 54.25 3.52 14.41
C ASP A 88 53.89 2.50 13.33
N ARG A 89 54.90 1.85 12.72
CA ARG A 89 54.69 0.76 11.76
C ARG A 89 54.00 -0.44 12.38
N HIS A 90 54.32 -0.81 13.63
CA HIS A 90 53.63 -1.88 14.35
C HIS A 90 52.17 -1.53 14.63
N GLU A 91 51.86 -0.28 14.96
CA GLU A 91 50.49 0.17 15.20
C GLU A 91 49.65 0.08 13.91
N VAL A 92 50.17 0.58 12.78
CA VAL A 92 49.48 0.45 11.48
C VAL A 92 49.36 -1.02 11.06
N PHE A 93 50.36 -1.85 11.33
CA PHE A 93 50.34 -3.29 11.04
C PHE A 93 49.29 -4.05 11.88
N ALA A 94 48.94 -3.55 13.07
CA ALA A 94 47.87 -4.15 13.89
C ALA A 94 46.50 -4.08 13.20
N TYR A 95 46.26 -3.03 12.40
CA TYR A 95 45.00 -2.82 11.66
C TYR A 95 45.08 -3.30 10.21
N PHE A 96 46.17 -3.00 9.51
CA PHE A 96 46.27 -3.23 8.06
C PHE A 96 47.35 -4.25 7.67
N GLY A 97 47.99 -4.94 8.61
CA GLY A 97 49.13 -5.82 8.30
C GLY A 97 48.78 -7.12 7.59
N THR A 98 47.55 -7.61 7.72
CA THR A 98 47.08 -8.84 7.07
C THR A 98 45.73 -8.62 6.41
N CYS A 99 45.38 -9.48 5.45
CA CYS A 99 44.09 -9.43 4.76
C CYS A 99 42.90 -9.40 5.74
N SER A 100 42.84 -10.33 6.71
CA SER A 100 41.72 -10.40 7.65
C SER A 100 41.62 -9.16 8.55
N ARG A 101 42.77 -8.62 8.98
CA ARG A 101 42.83 -7.37 9.77
C ARG A 101 42.38 -6.16 8.94
N ALA A 102 42.79 -6.07 7.67
CA ALA A 102 42.38 -5.00 6.78
C ALA A 102 40.87 -5.02 6.51
N ILE A 103 40.29 -6.22 6.30
CA ILE A 103 38.84 -6.39 6.14
C ILE A 103 38.10 -5.94 7.42
N LEU A 104 38.56 -6.37 8.60
CA LEU A 104 37.96 -5.96 9.87
C LEU A 104 38.08 -4.46 10.11
N SER A 105 39.24 -3.87 9.80
CA SER A 105 39.46 -2.42 9.92
C SER A 105 38.55 -1.63 8.99
N MET A 106 38.37 -2.07 7.73
CA MET A 106 37.41 -1.41 6.83
C MET A 106 35.96 -1.57 7.31
N PHE A 107 35.61 -2.71 7.91
CA PHE A 107 34.31 -2.92 8.54
C PHE A 107 34.08 -1.97 9.74
N GLU A 108 35.09 -1.80 10.61
CA GLU A 108 35.08 -0.83 11.71
C GLU A 108 35.01 0.63 11.21
N LEU A 109 35.70 0.95 10.12
CA LEU A 109 35.65 2.28 9.50
C LEU A 109 34.23 2.60 8.96
N THR A 110 33.50 1.58 8.53
CA THR A 110 32.14 1.74 8.00
C THR A 110 31.06 1.74 9.09
N LEU A 111 31.06 0.76 9.99
CA LEU A 111 29.97 0.52 10.97
C LEU A 111 30.34 0.83 12.41
N GLY A 112 31.64 0.86 12.75
CA GLY A 112 32.13 0.99 14.12
C GLY A 112 32.69 2.38 14.44
N ASN A 113 33.70 2.38 15.30
CA ASN A 113 34.39 3.59 15.76
C ASN A 113 35.41 4.08 14.73
N TRP A 114 34.92 4.66 13.64
CA TRP A 114 35.72 5.11 12.50
C TRP A 114 36.85 6.11 12.80
N PRO A 115 36.76 7.04 13.80
CA PRO A 115 37.83 8.00 14.06
C PRO A 115 39.14 7.38 14.53
N VAL A 116 39.12 6.21 15.17
CA VAL A 116 40.35 5.55 15.65
C VAL A 116 41.21 5.15 14.46
N ILE A 117 40.62 4.44 13.50
CA ILE A 117 41.33 4.00 12.30
C ILE A 117 41.71 5.18 11.40
N ALA A 118 40.81 6.15 11.25
CA ALA A 118 41.07 7.34 10.45
C ALA A 118 42.25 8.16 11.01
N ARG A 119 42.32 8.34 12.34
CA ARG A 119 43.43 9.04 13.00
C ARG A 119 44.73 8.26 12.92
N ILE A 120 44.72 6.93 13.04
CA ILE A 120 45.94 6.13 12.86
C ILE A 120 46.50 6.30 11.44
N LEU A 121 45.65 6.30 10.41
CA LEU A 121 46.09 6.54 9.04
C LEU A 121 46.59 7.98 8.82
N GLN A 122 45.90 8.96 9.40
CA GLN A 122 46.26 10.38 9.30
C GLN A 122 47.57 10.71 10.02
N ASP A 123 47.66 10.36 11.30
CA ASP A 123 48.73 10.79 12.20
C ASP A 123 50.03 9.99 11.97
N LYS A 124 49.91 8.72 11.56
CA LYS A 124 51.08 7.83 11.40
C LYS A 124 51.59 7.73 9.97
N VAL A 125 50.70 7.80 8.97
CA VAL A 125 51.05 7.54 7.56
C VAL A 125 51.13 8.84 6.75
N SER A 126 50.01 9.55 6.61
CA SER A 126 49.97 10.83 5.87
C SER A 126 48.64 11.55 6.08
N GLU A 127 48.66 12.89 6.11
CA GLU A 127 47.46 13.73 6.18
C GLU A 127 46.47 13.47 5.03
N TRP A 128 46.92 13.01 3.86
CA TRP A 128 46.02 12.66 2.74
C TRP A 128 45.00 11.57 3.08
N TYR A 129 45.32 10.68 4.03
CA TYR A 129 44.39 9.64 4.47
C TYR A 129 43.19 10.19 5.25
N PHE A 130 43.24 11.44 5.72
CA PHE A 130 42.07 12.13 6.25
C PHE A 130 40.98 12.28 5.18
N ALA A 131 41.36 12.81 4.01
CA ALA A 131 40.43 12.99 2.90
C ALA A 131 39.85 11.66 2.42
N PHE A 132 40.69 10.61 2.33
CA PHE A 132 40.25 9.25 2.02
C PHE A 132 39.24 8.72 3.05
N SER A 133 39.53 8.84 4.34
CA SER A 133 38.68 8.30 5.41
C SER A 133 37.31 8.99 5.44
N ILE A 134 37.29 10.31 5.24
CA ILE A 134 36.04 11.08 5.13
C ILE A 134 35.26 10.69 3.88
N ALA A 135 35.92 10.60 2.72
CA ALA A 135 35.28 10.20 1.47
C ALA A 135 34.66 8.80 1.57
N HIS A 136 35.38 7.83 2.15
CA HIS A 136 34.86 6.48 2.43
C HIS A 136 33.66 6.52 3.37
N LYS A 137 33.71 7.33 4.44
CA LYS A 137 32.61 7.44 5.40
C LYS A 137 31.35 8.04 4.78
N VAL A 138 31.49 9.09 3.97
CA VAL A 138 30.35 9.72 3.28
C VAL A 138 29.74 8.78 2.23
N THR A 139 30.57 8.13 1.43
CA THR A 139 30.11 7.25 0.35
C THR A 139 29.56 5.93 0.89
N ILE A 140 30.37 5.11 1.54
CA ILE A 140 29.95 3.78 1.97
C ILE A 140 29.17 3.84 3.29
N GLY A 141 29.63 4.64 4.25
CA GLY A 141 29.03 4.74 5.57
C GLY A 141 27.67 5.42 5.61
N PHE A 142 27.47 6.50 4.85
CA PHE A 142 26.21 7.23 4.81
C PHE A 142 25.37 6.92 3.58
N ALA A 143 25.94 7.06 2.36
CA ALA A 143 25.14 6.89 1.15
C ALA A 143 24.74 5.43 0.90
N VAL A 144 25.70 4.48 0.85
CA VAL A 144 25.38 3.07 0.56
C VAL A 144 24.52 2.44 1.65
N ILE A 145 24.89 2.59 2.94
CA ILE A 145 24.06 2.08 4.04
C ILE A 145 22.67 2.73 4.04
N GLY A 146 22.59 4.03 3.75
CA GLY A 146 21.32 4.74 3.62
C GLY A 146 20.43 4.15 2.52
N VAL A 147 20.99 3.84 1.35
CA VAL A 147 20.29 3.16 0.26
C VAL A 147 19.81 1.77 0.68
N ILE A 148 20.66 0.97 1.35
CA ILE A 148 20.28 -0.37 1.84
C ILE A 148 19.10 -0.27 2.82
N ASN A 149 19.14 0.67 3.76
CA ASN A 149 18.05 0.92 4.70
C ASN A 149 16.76 1.37 3.99
N GLY A 150 16.88 2.21 2.97
CA GLY A 150 15.75 2.67 2.16
C GLY A 150 15.09 1.54 1.37
N VAL A 151 15.89 0.70 0.69
CA VAL A 151 15.39 -0.47 -0.04
C VAL A 151 14.73 -1.47 0.90
N PHE A 152 15.33 -1.73 2.07
CA PHE A 152 14.74 -2.59 3.08
C PHE A 152 13.38 -2.08 3.56
N MET A 153 13.26 -0.77 3.81
CA MET A 153 12.02 -0.14 4.23
C MET A 153 10.96 -0.22 3.13
N GLN A 154 11.34 0.02 1.86
CA GLN A 154 10.43 -0.06 0.72
C GLN A 154 9.88 -1.48 0.53
N GLU A 155 10.72 -2.51 0.60
CA GLU A 155 10.26 -3.90 0.45
C GLU A 155 9.34 -4.31 1.61
N THR A 156 9.65 -3.85 2.83
CA THR A 156 8.80 -4.06 4.01
C THR A 156 7.40 -3.47 3.81
N PHE A 157 7.30 -2.23 3.30
CA PHE A 157 6.01 -1.60 3.01
C PHE A 157 5.26 -2.27 1.86
N LYS A 158 5.98 -2.74 0.83
CA LYS A 158 5.38 -3.45 -0.30
C LYS A 158 4.71 -4.74 0.15
N VAL A 159 5.38 -5.56 0.98
CA VAL A 159 4.80 -6.79 1.54
C VAL A 159 3.61 -6.47 2.46
N ALA A 160 3.70 -5.40 3.25
CA ALA A 160 2.58 -4.96 4.09
C ALA A 160 1.35 -4.52 3.26
N GLY A 161 1.58 -3.92 2.09
CA GLY A 161 0.52 -3.49 1.18
C GLY A 161 -0.09 -4.59 0.32
N SER A 162 0.63 -5.69 0.06
CA SER A 162 0.16 -6.79 -0.78
C SER A 162 -0.33 -8.02 -0.01
N ASP A 163 -0.30 -8.02 1.32
CA ASP A 163 -0.88 -9.10 2.12
C ASP A 163 -2.42 -8.98 2.09
N ASP A 164 -3.07 -9.89 1.35
CA ASP A 164 -4.52 -9.94 1.16
C ASP A 164 -5.30 -9.89 2.49
N LYS A 165 -4.78 -10.53 3.55
CA LYS A 165 -5.46 -10.54 4.86
C LYS A 165 -5.50 -9.15 5.47
N ILE A 166 -4.45 -8.37 5.22
CA ILE A 166 -4.28 -7.02 5.76
C ILE A 166 -5.11 -6.06 4.95
N MET A 167 -5.09 -6.20 3.62
CA MET A 167 -5.98 -5.45 2.74
C MET A 167 -7.45 -5.68 3.12
N MET A 168 -7.88 -6.93 3.31
CA MET A 168 -9.24 -7.27 3.73
C MET A 168 -9.59 -6.65 5.09
N ARG A 169 -8.71 -6.76 6.09
CA ARG A 169 -8.94 -6.20 7.42
C ARG A 169 -8.98 -4.68 7.43
N GLN A 170 -8.13 -4.03 6.63
CA GLN A 170 -8.14 -2.59 6.48
C GLN A 170 -9.46 -2.13 5.84
N ARG A 171 -9.90 -2.80 4.76
CA ARG A 171 -11.20 -2.57 4.13
C ARG A 171 -12.36 -2.76 5.11
N ASP A 172 -12.33 -3.82 5.92
CA ASP A 172 -13.35 -4.07 6.95
C ASP A 172 -13.37 -2.98 8.02
N ARG A 173 -12.19 -2.50 8.45
CA ARG A 173 -12.08 -1.41 9.43
C ARG A 173 -12.60 -0.10 8.85
N GLU A 174 -12.25 0.21 7.61
CA GLU A 174 -12.77 1.37 6.88
C GLU A 174 -14.29 1.31 6.73
N LYS A 175 -14.83 0.14 6.34
CA LYS A 175 -16.28 -0.10 6.25
C LYS A 175 -16.99 0.10 7.59
N LYS A 176 -16.46 -0.49 8.67
CA LYS A 176 -17.03 -0.32 10.03
C LYS A 176 -17.00 1.14 10.49
N LEU A 177 -15.90 1.84 10.22
CA LEU A 177 -15.77 3.26 10.57
C LEU A 177 -16.75 4.11 9.77
N HIS A 178 -16.90 3.84 8.47
CA HIS A 178 -17.88 4.48 7.59
C HIS A 178 -19.30 4.28 8.11
N THR A 179 -19.71 3.02 8.35
CA THR A 179 -21.02 2.69 8.91
C THR A 179 -21.26 3.42 10.23
N LYS A 180 -20.28 3.44 11.13
CA LYS A 180 -20.41 4.13 12.43
C LYS A 180 -20.61 5.63 12.27
N LYS A 181 -19.85 6.27 11.38
CA LYS A 181 -19.97 7.71 11.15
C LYS A 181 -21.31 8.06 10.48
N MET A 182 -21.74 7.26 9.52
CA MET A 182 -22.99 7.50 8.82
C MET A 182 -24.21 7.29 9.71
N LYS A 183 -24.20 6.26 10.56
CA LYS A 183 -25.25 6.08 11.58
C LYS A 183 -25.37 7.28 12.51
N ARG A 184 -24.24 7.87 12.93
CA ARG A 184 -24.26 9.10 13.74
C ARG A 184 -24.81 10.30 13.00
N LEU A 185 -24.56 10.40 11.69
CA LEU A 185 -25.17 11.45 10.88
C LEU A 185 -26.68 11.23 10.79
N PHE A 186 -27.10 9.99 10.54
CA PHE A 186 -28.51 9.61 10.49
C PHE A 186 -29.24 9.95 11.80
N GLU A 187 -28.69 9.52 12.93
CA GLU A 187 -29.23 9.83 14.27
C GLU A 187 -29.32 11.33 14.57
N HIS A 188 -28.52 12.16 13.91
CA HIS A 188 -28.58 13.62 14.06
C HIS A 188 -29.56 14.28 13.09
N ALA A 189 -29.87 13.59 12.00
CA ALA A 189 -30.70 14.08 10.91
C ALA A 189 -32.17 13.71 11.10
N ASP A 190 -32.42 12.54 11.68
CA ASP A 190 -33.75 12.01 12.03
C ASP A 190 -34.30 12.78 13.25
N GLU A 191 -34.85 13.98 13.00
CA GLU A 191 -35.48 14.83 14.03
C GLU A 191 -36.82 14.26 14.50
N SER A 192 -37.53 13.56 13.61
CA SER A 192 -38.84 12.95 13.86
C SER A 192 -38.76 11.66 14.68
N GLY A 193 -37.63 10.96 14.63
CA GLY A 193 -37.34 9.73 15.36
C GLY A 193 -38.08 8.51 14.82
N ASP A 194 -38.54 8.56 13.57
CA ASP A 194 -39.28 7.48 12.92
C ASP A 194 -38.37 6.44 12.24
N GLY A 195 -37.05 6.70 12.22
CA GLY A 195 -36.05 5.81 11.66
C GLY A 195 -35.91 5.91 10.14
N ILE A 196 -36.52 6.91 9.52
CA ILE A 196 -36.35 7.28 8.10
C ILE A 196 -35.93 8.74 7.98
N LEU A 197 -35.48 9.13 6.79
CA LEU A 197 -35.16 10.51 6.44
C LEU A 197 -35.93 10.87 5.18
N ASP A 198 -36.85 11.82 5.29
CA ASP A 198 -37.54 12.36 4.12
C ASP A 198 -36.67 13.40 3.39
N MET A 199 -37.15 13.84 2.21
CA MET A 199 -36.39 14.78 1.36
C MET A 199 -36.20 16.13 2.07
N GLU A 200 -37.22 16.60 2.76
CA GLU A 200 -37.23 17.87 3.48
C GLU A 200 -36.23 17.86 4.65
N GLU A 201 -36.25 16.82 5.49
CA GLU A 201 -35.30 16.57 6.57
C GLU A 201 -33.87 16.48 6.04
N PHE A 202 -33.68 15.76 4.92
CA PHE A 202 -32.35 15.65 4.29
C PHE A 202 -31.82 17.00 3.80
N ILE A 203 -32.65 17.82 3.15
CA ILE A 203 -32.26 19.16 2.70
C ILE A 203 -31.98 20.07 3.90
N GLN A 204 -32.81 20.04 4.93
CA GLN A 204 -32.65 20.85 6.15
C GLN A 204 -31.35 20.51 6.88
N VAL A 205 -31.02 19.23 7.01
CA VAL A 205 -29.76 18.77 7.63
C VAL A 205 -28.54 19.22 6.83
N LEU A 206 -28.67 19.29 5.50
CA LEU A 206 -27.65 19.84 4.62
C LEU A 206 -27.50 21.36 4.71
N GLU A 207 -28.41 22.10 5.35
CA GLU A 207 -28.19 23.53 5.64
C GLU A 207 -27.11 23.71 6.72
N ASN A 208 -26.87 22.70 7.56
CA ASN A 208 -25.81 22.74 8.56
C ASN A 208 -24.42 22.72 7.89
N PRO A 209 -23.60 23.79 8.05
CA PRO A 209 -22.27 23.86 7.43
C PRO A 209 -21.33 22.72 7.84
N SER A 210 -21.52 22.16 9.04
CA SER A 210 -20.73 21.05 9.55
C SER A 210 -21.01 19.76 8.78
N VAL A 211 -22.27 19.51 8.43
CA VAL A 211 -22.68 18.33 7.64
C VAL A 211 -22.20 18.44 6.20
N ARG A 212 -22.33 19.62 5.57
CA ARG A 212 -21.77 19.85 4.23
C ARG A 212 -20.26 19.63 4.19
N THR A 213 -19.54 20.17 5.17
CA THR A 213 -18.08 19.98 5.28
C THR A 213 -17.72 18.51 5.46
N TRP A 214 -18.53 17.79 6.26
CA TRP A 214 -18.33 16.36 6.48
C TRP A 214 -18.58 15.51 5.23
N LEU A 215 -19.63 15.79 4.47
CA LEU A 215 -19.93 15.12 3.18
C LEU A 215 -18.91 15.47 2.10
N ALA A 216 -18.45 16.72 2.05
CA ALA A 216 -17.35 17.12 1.17
C ALA A 216 -16.07 16.33 1.50
N ALA A 217 -15.80 16.05 2.77
CA ALA A 217 -14.71 15.17 3.20
C ALA A 217 -14.94 13.68 2.88
N GLN A 218 -16.13 13.30 2.41
CA GLN A 218 -16.44 11.99 1.81
C GLN A 218 -16.48 12.06 0.26
N ASP A 219 -15.89 13.09 -0.35
CA ASP A 219 -15.89 13.34 -1.80
C ASP A 219 -17.30 13.62 -2.39
N LEU A 220 -18.27 13.98 -1.54
CA LEU A 220 -19.63 14.37 -1.93
C LEU A 220 -19.84 15.87 -1.68
N SER A 221 -19.40 16.69 -2.64
CA SER A 221 -19.53 18.14 -2.57
C SER A 221 -20.92 18.59 -3.05
N ILE A 222 -21.72 19.12 -2.13
CA ILE A 222 -23.09 19.58 -2.41
C ILE A 222 -23.10 21.12 -2.42
N ASN A 223 -23.20 21.69 -3.62
CA ASN A 223 -23.11 23.14 -3.83
C ASN A 223 -24.47 23.83 -4.00
N SER A 224 -25.55 23.08 -4.20
CA SER A 224 -26.91 23.59 -4.41
C SER A 224 -27.96 22.64 -3.84
N ASN A 225 -29.16 23.14 -3.60
CA ASN A 225 -30.30 22.31 -3.17
C ASN A 225 -30.71 21.31 -4.27
N GLU A 226 -30.47 21.64 -5.54
CA GLU A 226 -30.67 20.71 -6.66
C GLU A 226 -29.69 19.53 -6.61
N ALA A 227 -28.42 19.79 -6.26
CA ALA A 227 -27.43 18.74 -6.05
C ALA A 227 -27.79 17.85 -4.84
N ALA A 228 -28.36 18.44 -3.78
CA ALA A 228 -28.87 17.69 -2.62
C ALA A 228 -30.03 16.77 -3.02
N ALA A 229 -31.02 17.28 -3.76
CA ALA A 229 -32.15 16.50 -4.24
C ALA A 229 -31.72 15.37 -5.19
N ASN A 230 -30.76 15.63 -6.07
CA ASN A 230 -30.18 14.60 -6.93
C ASN A 230 -29.42 13.54 -6.13
N LEU A 231 -28.69 13.93 -5.10
CA LEU A 231 -28.02 12.98 -4.22
C LEU A 231 -29.05 12.10 -3.49
N PHE A 232 -30.10 12.69 -2.92
CA PHE A 232 -31.18 11.93 -2.27
C PHE A 232 -31.75 10.86 -3.21
N ARG A 233 -32.11 11.23 -4.44
CA ARG A 233 -32.61 10.29 -5.46
C ARG A 233 -31.62 9.19 -5.86
N LEU A 234 -30.32 9.43 -5.72
CA LEU A 234 -29.28 8.43 -6.00
C LEU A 234 -29.04 7.48 -4.82
N LEU A 235 -29.50 7.86 -3.62
CA LEU A 235 -29.40 7.09 -2.39
C LEU A 235 -30.69 6.26 -2.17
N ASP A 236 -31.85 6.85 -2.48
CA ASP A 236 -33.20 6.29 -2.39
C ASP A 236 -33.39 5.11 -3.35
N ASP A 237 -34.16 4.11 -2.94
CA ASP A 237 -34.52 2.94 -3.75
C ASP A 237 -35.87 3.11 -4.49
N GLY A 238 -36.54 4.25 -4.25
CA GLY A 238 -37.74 4.70 -4.96
C GLY A 238 -38.98 4.82 -4.07
N ASP A 239 -38.84 4.64 -2.75
CA ASP A 239 -39.93 4.83 -1.78
C ASP A 239 -40.01 6.26 -1.21
N ALA A 240 -39.09 7.13 -1.63
CA ALA A 240 -38.96 8.52 -1.19
C ALA A 240 -38.62 8.68 0.30
N ALA A 241 -38.04 7.64 0.91
CA ALA A 241 -37.54 7.65 2.27
C ALA A 241 -36.11 7.09 2.30
N LEU A 242 -35.24 7.67 3.11
CA LEU A 242 -33.89 7.14 3.31
C LEU A 242 -33.80 6.46 4.66
N THR A 243 -33.53 5.16 4.66
CA THR A 243 -33.16 4.42 5.87
C THR A 243 -31.67 4.61 6.20
N ALA A 244 -31.31 4.34 7.46
CA ALA A 244 -29.91 4.37 7.88
C ALA A 244 -29.00 3.44 7.07
N MET A 245 -29.53 2.33 6.55
CA MET A 245 -28.78 1.38 5.74
C MET A 245 -28.57 1.90 4.31
N GLU A 246 -29.60 2.48 3.68
CA GLU A 246 -29.48 3.11 2.36
C GLU A 246 -28.51 4.28 2.38
N LEU A 247 -28.54 5.11 3.42
CA LEU A 247 -27.57 6.19 3.56
C LEU A 247 -26.13 5.66 3.68
N VAL A 248 -25.91 4.61 4.47
CA VAL A 248 -24.59 3.97 4.64
C VAL A 248 -24.08 3.40 3.32
N GLU A 249 -24.91 2.61 2.64
CA GLU A 249 -24.52 1.88 1.43
C GLU A 249 -24.46 2.78 0.20
N GLY A 250 -25.44 3.66 0.04
CA GLY A 250 -25.52 4.61 -1.07
C GLY A 250 -24.35 5.59 -1.07
N VAL A 251 -23.99 6.16 0.09
CA VAL A 251 -22.80 7.03 0.17
C VAL A 251 -21.52 6.22 -0.03
N ALA A 252 -21.44 4.97 0.45
CA ALA A 252 -20.27 4.12 0.20
C ALA A 252 -20.10 3.80 -1.30
N ARG A 253 -21.21 3.71 -2.05
CA ARG A 253 -21.25 3.49 -3.50
C ARG A 253 -20.85 4.73 -4.29
N LEU A 254 -21.34 5.90 -3.89
CA LEU A 254 -21.11 7.17 -4.60
C LEU A 254 -19.78 7.84 -4.24
N LYS A 255 -19.17 7.46 -3.12
CA LYS A 255 -17.90 8.03 -2.67
C LYS A 255 -16.73 7.65 -3.58
N GLY A 256 -15.94 8.67 -3.93
CA GLY A 256 -14.67 8.55 -4.63
C GLY A 256 -14.81 8.52 -6.16
N PRO A 257 -13.69 8.40 -6.89
CA PRO A 257 -13.71 8.36 -8.34
C PRO A 257 -14.34 7.06 -8.85
N ALA A 258 -15.05 7.13 -9.99
CA ALA A 258 -15.57 5.95 -10.68
C ALA A 258 -14.43 4.95 -10.94
N LYS A 259 -14.62 3.70 -10.52
CA LYS A 259 -13.59 2.67 -10.69
C LYS A 259 -13.58 2.21 -12.14
N SER A 260 -12.46 1.66 -12.60
CA SER A 260 -12.34 1.10 -13.95
C SER A 260 -13.41 0.03 -14.24
N MET A 261 -13.89 -0.67 -13.22
CA MET A 261 -14.98 -1.63 -13.32
C MET A 261 -16.34 -0.94 -13.57
N ASP A 262 -16.64 0.15 -12.87
CA ASP A 262 -17.90 0.90 -13.04
C ASP A 262 -17.98 1.47 -14.47
N LEU A 263 -16.86 1.98 -14.99
CA LEU A 263 -16.74 2.43 -16.38
C LEU A 263 -16.92 1.28 -17.40
N ALA A 264 -16.40 0.09 -17.07
CA ALA A 264 -16.57 -1.07 -17.93
C ALA A 264 -18.04 -1.54 -17.97
N VAL A 265 -18.73 -1.54 -16.82
CA VAL A 265 -20.17 -1.81 -16.75
C VAL A 265 -20.96 -0.77 -17.53
N PHE A 266 -20.69 0.52 -17.31
CA PHE A 266 -21.31 1.61 -18.06
C PHE A 266 -21.09 1.45 -19.58
N LYS A 267 -19.90 1.04 -20.01
CA LYS A 267 -19.63 0.77 -21.44
C LYS A 267 -20.51 -0.36 -21.98
N LEU A 268 -20.72 -1.43 -21.21
CA LEU A 268 -21.61 -2.54 -21.61
C LEU A 268 -23.07 -2.06 -21.70
N ASP A 269 -23.53 -1.28 -20.73
CA ASP A 269 -24.90 -0.74 -20.74
C ASP A 269 -25.10 0.28 -21.87
N PHE A 270 -24.10 1.12 -22.13
CA PHE A 270 -24.10 2.06 -23.25
C PHE A 270 -24.12 1.34 -24.60
N MET A 271 -23.42 0.20 -24.74
CA MET A 271 -23.48 -0.62 -25.94
C MET A 271 -24.88 -1.21 -26.18
N LYS A 272 -25.53 -1.72 -25.12
CA LYS A 272 -26.92 -2.19 -25.20
C LYS A 272 -27.87 -1.06 -25.57
N PHE A 273 -27.76 0.08 -24.89
CA PHE A 273 -28.55 1.27 -25.18
C PHE A 273 -28.42 1.70 -26.64
N LYS A 274 -27.18 1.71 -27.18
CA LYS A 274 -26.95 2.02 -28.59
C LYS A 274 -27.64 1.03 -29.53
N GLU A 275 -27.62 -0.26 -29.20
CA GLU A 275 -28.30 -1.29 -29.98
C GLU A 275 -29.82 -1.11 -29.96
N ASP A 276 -30.40 -0.81 -28.79
CA ASP A 276 -31.84 -0.56 -28.63
C ASP A 276 -32.30 0.69 -29.40
N VAL A 277 -31.49 1.76 -29.38
CA VAL A 277 -31.74 2.97 -30.17
C VAL A 277 -31.67 2.69 -31.66
N SER A 278 -30.71 1.87 -32.12
CA SER A 278 -30.64 1.46 -33.53
C SER A 278 -31.88 0.65 -33.97
N LYS A 279 -32.33 -0.31 -33.16
CA LYS A 279 -33.57 -1.06 -33.43
C LYS A 279 -34.80 -0.15 -33.47
N LEU A 280 -34.87 0.83 -32.56
CA LEU A 280 -35.95 1.81 -32.55
C LEU A 280 -35.94 2.67 -33.82
N ALA A 281 -34.76 3.11 -34.28
CA ALA A 281 -34.61 3.88 -35.50
C ALA A 281 -35.09 3.09 -36.74
N GLU A 282 -34.71 1.82 -36.85
CA GLU A 282 -35.17 0.93 -37.93
C GLU A 282 -36.70 0.75 -37.91
N LEU A 283 -37.29 0.57 -36.73
CA LEU A 283 -38.75 0.48 -36.58
C LEU A 283 -39.45 1.77 -37.01
N VAL A 284 -38.94 2.93 -36.62
CA VAL A 284 -39.51 4.23 -37.01
C VAL A 284 -39.42 4.46 -38.52
N GLU A 285 -38.30 4.10 -39.16
CA GLU A 285 -38.17 4.16 -40.62
C GLU A 285 -39.16 3.23 -41.33
N SER A 286 -39.37 2.02 -40.81
CA SER A 286 -40.32 1.07 -41.38
C SER A 286 -41.77 1.57 -41.31
N ILE A 287 -42.18 2.18 -40.19
CA ILE A 287 -43.50 2.77 -40.01
C ILE A 287 -43.66 4.01 -40.91
N GLY A 288 -42.64 4.86 -40.99
CA GLY A 288 -42.62 6.01 -41.90
C GLY A 288 -42.82 5.59 -43.36
N GLY A 289 -42.12 4.55 -43.81
CA GLY A 289 -42.27 3.99 -45.16
C GLY A 289 -43.68 3.49 -45.45
N GLN A 290 -44.29 2.75 -44.52
CA GLN A 290 -45.66 2.25 -44.67
C GLN A 290 -46.73 3.36 -44.69
N VAL A 291 -46.52 4.45 -43.94
CA VAL A 291 -47.43 5.61 -43.95
C VAL A 291 -47.35 6.36 -45.28
N VAL A 292 -46.16 6.51 -45.86
CA VAL A 292 -45.98 7.15 -47.18
C VAL A 292 -46.62 6.33 -48.31
N GLU A 293 -46.43 5.00 -48.33
CA GLU A 293 -47.05 4.12 -49.32
C GLU A 293 -48.58 4.01 -49.16
N GLY A 294 -49.07 3.97 -47.92
CA GLY A 294 -50.51 3.95 -47.61
C GLY A 294 -51.23 5.27 -47.95
N GLY A 295 -50.53 6.40 -47.86
CA GLY A 295 -51.03 7.71 -48.30
C GLY A 295 -51.11 7.84 -49.82
N PHE A 296 -50.10 7.35 -50.55
CA PHE A 296 -50.09 7.37 -52.02
C PHE A 296 -51.16 6.46 -52.63
N THR A 297 -51.38 5.27 -52.07
CA THR A 297 -52.41 4.34 -52.55
C THR A 297 -53.84 4.85 -52.32
N LYS A 298 -54.13 5.50 -51.18
CA LYS A 298 -55.44 6.12 -50.94
C LYS A 298 -55.69 7.35 -51.82
N ALA A 299 -54.68 8.19 -52.06
CA ALA A 299 -54.79 9.35 -52.96
C ALA A 299 -54.99 8.94 -54.42
N HIS A 300 -54.30 7.87 -54.88
CA HIS A 300 -54.44 7.37 -56.23
C HIS A 300 -55.80 6.68 -56.47
N ALA A 301 -56.33 5.97 -55.46
CA ALA A 301 -57.67 5.38 -55.52
C ALA A 301 -58.79 6.43 -55.55
N SER A 302 -58.66 7.56 -54.84
CA SER A 302 -59.67 8.64 -54.89
C SER A 302 -59.63 9.44 -56.20
N SER A 303 -58.46 9.58 -56.81
CA SER A 303 -58.28 10.23 -58.13
C SER A 303 -58.93 9.39 -59.24
N LYS A 304 -58.68 8.07 -59.26
CA LYS A 304 -59.24 7.16 -60.27
C LYS A 304 -60.76 6.99 -60.16
N ARG A 305 -61.35 7.20 -58.98
CA ARG A 305 -62.81 7.17 -58.80
C ARG A 305 -63.51 8.43 -59.33
N ARG A 306 -62.81 9.58 -59.37
CA ARG A 306 -63.35 10.83 -59.94
C ARG A 306 -63.33 10.84 -61.46
N SER A 307 -62.40 10.14 -62.10
CA SER A 307 -62.33 10.07 -63.57
C SER A 307 -63.35 9.11 -64.19
N ILE A 308 -63.85 8.12 -63.44
CA ILE A 308 -64.82 7.12 -63.94
C ILE A 308 -66.29 7.62 -63.85
N LEU A 309 -66.54 8.71 -63.13
CA LEU A 309 -67.87 9.35 -63.02
C LEU A 309 -68.06 10.52 -64.01
N ALA A 310 -67.12 10.72 -64.93
CA ALA A 310 -67.10 11.85 -65.87
C ALA A 310 -67.18 11.45 -67.36
N GLU A 311 -67.42 10.17 -67.65
CA GLU A 311 -67.88 9.64 -68.96
C GLU A 311 -69.34 9.20 -68.84
#